data_AF-A0A1S3Z6P0-F1
#
_entry.id   AF-A0A1S3Z6P0-F1
#
_cell.length_a   1.000
_cell.length_b   1.000
_cell.length_c   1.000
_cell.angle_alpha   90.00
_cell.angle_beta   90.00
_cell.angle_gamma   90.00
#
_symmetry.space_group_name_H-M   'P 1'
#
loop_
_entity.id
_entity.type
_entity.pdbx_description
1 polymer ?
#
loop_
_entity_poly.entity_id
_entity_poly.type
_entity_poly.pdbx_seq_one_letter_code
_entity_poly.pdbx_strand_id
1 'polypeptide(L)'
;MAVQAYVKNVTPKGCFVMLSRKVDAKVLLSNLYDGYVENPEKEFPVGKLVVGKVVSVEPLSKRVEVTLRTSSAGSASKSDKDALSNLTVGDVITGRVKRVEPYGLFILVDHTNMVGLCHVSEISDDHVNNIDSRYKAGDRVTAKILKVDKERQRISLGMKNSYFNDATSGETNIRHSSGCAMEGNALSRGIESTPSPERSSQERDNLDEESVDGMDPFLAEVESRASIPPLEVPLDDIEKLDVGDVVNQDSGDASNLGTSDEKNKKLAAKKAKRLREQEIRAAEERLLEKDIPRDEDEFEKLVRSSPNSSFVWIKYMAFVLSLADVEKARSIAERALRTINVREESEKLNVWVAYFNLENEYGNPSQEAVAKVFQRALQYCDPKKVHLALLGMYERTEQHTLSDELLNKMVKKFKHSCTVWLRRVQWLLKQSQDGVQSVVNRALLSLPPHKHIKFISQTAILEFKCGVPDRGRSLFEKMLREYPKRTDLWSVYLDQEIRLGDAEVIRALFERAITLNLPPKKMKFLFKKYLEYEKTLGDDDRMEAVKRKAMEYVESTLA
;
A
#
# COMPACT_ATOMS: atom_id res chain seq x y z
N MET A 1 7.11 31.03 8.45
CA MET A 1 6.95 32.17 9.36
C MET A 1 7.69 31.84 10.64
N ALA A 2 8.67 32.66 11.05
CA ALA A 2 9.29 32.52 12.37
C ALA A 2 8.33 33.11 13.42
N VAL A 3 8.16 32.41 14.53
CA VAL A 3 7.26 32.77 15.62
C VAL A 3 8.04 32.75 16.92
N GLN A 4 7.89 33.81 17.71
CA GLN A 4 8.45 33.93 19.04
C GLN A 4 7.49 33.29 20.05
N ALA A 5 8.01 32.49 20.97
CA ALA A 5 7.23 31.77 21.97
C ALA A 5 7.95 31.73 23.31
N TYR A 6 7.21 31.64 24.41
CA TYR A 6 7.77 31.45 25.74
C TYR A 6 7.65 29.99 26.18
N VAL A 7 8.70 29.40 26.76
CA VAL A 7 8.64 28.05 27.31
C VAL A 7 7.65 28.01 28.48
N LYS A 8 6.60 27.20 28.38
CA LYS A 8 5.56 27.06 29.40
C LYS A 8 5.81 25.84 30.29
N ASN A 9 6.19 24.72 29.69
CA ASN A 9 6.49 23.49 30.42
C ASN A 9 7.46 22.61 29.62
N VAL A 10 8.36 21.92 30.31
CA VAL A 10 9.29 20.96 29.71
C VAL A 10 8.97 19.57 30.25
N THR A 11 8.96 18.58 29.36
CA THR A 11 8.78 17.17 29.68
C THR A 11 9.90 16.36 29.01
N PRO A 12 10.21 15.15 29.49
CA PRO A 12 11.23 14.30 28.85
C PRO A 12 10.88 13.92 27.40
N LYS A 13 9.61 14.07 26.97
CA LYS A 13 9.16 13.78 25.60
C LYS A 13 9.12 15.03 24.70
N GLY A 14 9.36 16.23 25.24
CA GLY A 14 9.30 17.48 24.49
C GLY A 14 8.91 18.70 25.35
N CYS A 15 8.75 19.85 24.71
CA CYS A 15 8.47 21.13 25.36
C CYS A 15 7.14 21.72 24.87
N PHE A 16 6.40 22.38 25.76
CA PHE A 16 5.25 23.22 25.40
C PHE A 16 5.65 24.68 25.44
N VAL A 17 5.36 25.40 24.36
CA VAL A 17 5.68 26.82 24.20
C VAL A 17 4.41 27.62 23.98
N MET A 18 4.31 28.79 24.61
CA MET A 18 3.16 29.69 24.49
C MET A 18 3.43 30.70 23.36
N LEU A 19 2.63 30.64 22.29
CA LEU A 19 2.70 31.57 21.16
C LEU A 19 1.87 32.83 21.41
N SER A 20 0.71 32.68 22.07
CA SER A 20 -0.17 33.78 22.45
C SER A 20 -0.99 33.41 23.69
N ARG A 21 -1.75 34.37 24.26
CA ARG A 21 -2.60 34.15 25.45
C ARG A 21 -3.59 32.98 25.34
N LYS A 22 -3.91 32.51 24.14
CA LYS A 22 -4.89 31.45 23.88
C LYS A 22 -4.34 30.27 23.07
N VAL A 23 -3.07 30.31 22.68
CA VAL A 23 -2.47 29.31 21.76
C VAL A 23 -1.18 28.78 22.36
N ASP A 24 -1.22 27.51 22.74
CA ASP A 24 -0.06 26.73 23.13
C ASP A 24 0.38 25.86 21.94
N ALA A 25 1.70 25.74 21.77
CA ALA A 25 2.32 24.89 20.77
C ALA A 25 3.17 23.79 21.44
N LYS A 26 3.21 22.64 20.78
CA LYS A 26 4.03 21.49 21.19
C LYS A 26 5.29 21.41 20.33
N VAL A 27 6.42 21.22 20.99
CA VAL A 27 7.73 20.96 20.39
C VAL A 27 8.16 19.55 20.81
N LEU A 28 8.34 18.66 19.84
CA LEU A 28 8.85 17.29 20.09
C LEU A 28 10.34 17.34 20.45
N LEU A 29 10.82 16.35 21.22
CA LEU A 29 12.24 16.21 21.57
C LEU A 29 13.15 16.25 20.32
N SER A 30 12.72 15.62 19.22
CA SER A 30 13.43 15.64 17.95
C SER A 30 13.59 17.06 17.37
N ASN A 31 12.68 17.98 17.67
CA ASN A 31 12.59 19.29 17.03
C ASN A 31 13.09 20.43 17.94
N LEU A 32 13.69 20.11 19.09
CA LEU A 32 14.23 21.08 20.04
C LEU A 32 15.59 21.65 19.61
N TYR A 33 16.47 20.80 19.10
CA TYR A 33 17.82 21.20 18.72
C TYR A 33 18.39 20.29 17.61
N ASP A 34 19.46 20.74 16.97
CA ASP A 34 20.16 19.99 15.91
C ASP A 34 21.16 18.95 16.46
N GLY A 35 21.45 19.00 17.77
CA GLY A 35 22.30 18.04 18.50
C GLY A 35 21.52 17.10 19.44
N TYR A 36 22.21 16.10 19.98
CA TYR A 36 21.67 15.22 21.03
C TYR A 36 21.61 15.96 22.36
N VAL A 37 20.42 16.09 22.94
CA VAL A 37 20.20 16.75 24.24
C VAL A 37 19.80 15.68 25.24
N GLU A 38 20.69 15.36 26.18
CA GLU A 38 20.41 14.39 27.25
C GLU A 38 19.34 14.88 28.23
N ASN A 39 19.25 16.19 28.47
CA ASN A 39 18.33 16.77 29.46
C ASN A 39 17.72 18.11 28.98
N PRO A 40 16.54 18.11 28.34
CA PRO A 40 15.91 19.33 27.84
C PRO A 40 15.50 20.32 28.94
N GLU A 41 15.33 19.86 30.18
CA GLU A 41 14.95 20.69 31.33
C GLU A 41 16.03 21.71 31.73
N LYS A 42 17.31 21.40 31.49
CA LYS A 42 18.42 22.30 31.84
C LYS A 42 18.64 23.40 30.80
N GLU A 43 18.40 23.12 29.52
CA GLU A 43 18.65 24.06 28.42
C GLU A 43 17.49 25.04 28.17
N PHE A 44 16.27 24.63 28.54
CA PHE A 44 15.04 25.37 28.30
C PHE A 44 14.24 25.59 29.60
N PRO A 45 14.70 26.46 30.52
CA PRO A 45 13.92 26.80 31.69
C PRO A 45 12.59 27.46 31.31
N VAL A 46 11.57 27.21 32.14
CA VAL A 46 10.24 27.83 31.98
C VAL A 46 10.37 29.36 31.99
N GLY A 47 9.77 30.02 31.00
CA GLY A 47 9.82 31.47 30.81
C GLY A 47 10.88 31.96 29.82
N LYS A 48 11.76 31.09 29.30
CA LYS A 48 12.73 31.49 28.26
C LYS A 48 12.03 31.82 26.93
N LEU A 49 12.44 32.92 26.29
CA LEU A 49 12.01 33.27 24.93
C LEU A 49 12.74 32.38 23.92
N VAL A 50 11.98 31.66 23.11
CA VAL A 50 12.49 30.81 22.02
C VAL A 50 11.87 31.26 20.70
N VAL A 51 12.65 31.17 19.62
CA VAL A 51 12.20 31.51 18.27
C VAL A 51 12.13 30.21 17.47
N GLY A 52 10.94 29.90 16.94
CA GLY A 52 10.69 28.67 16.20
C GLY A 52 9.88 28.88 14.94
N LYS A 53 9.75 27.85 14.12
CA LYS A 53 8.89 27.86 12.91
C LYS A 53 7.73 26.90 13.10
N VAL A 54 6.54 27.33 12.70
CA VAL A 54 5.34 26.47 12.71
C VAL A 54 5.48 25.38 11.65
N VAL A 55 5.35 24.13 12.07
CA VAL A 55 5.42 22.94 11.20
C VAL A 55 4.02 22.53 10.77
N SER A 56 3.09 22.42 11.72
CA SER A 56 1.72 22.00 11.46
C SER A 56 0.74 22.76 12.34
N VAL A 57 -0.45 23.04 11.81
CA VAL A 57 -1.57 23.65 12.52
C VAL A 57 -2.80 22.80 12.25
N GLU A 58 -3.41 22.27 13.32
CA GLU A 58 -4.69 21.58 13.26
C GLU A 58 -5.82 22.50 13.78
N PRO A 59 -6.68 23.05 12.89
CA PRO A 59 -7.69 24.03 13.31
C PRO A 59 -8.79 23.45 14.20
N LEU A 60 -9.11 22.16 14.03
CA LEU A 60 -10.18 21.48 14.78
C LEU A 60 -9.77 21.18 16.24
N SER A 61 -8.51 20.84 16.47
CA SER A 61 -7.98 20.46 17.78
C SER A 61 -7.28 21.63 18.51
N LYS A 62 -7.12 22.78 17.84
CA LYS A 62 -6.33 23.94 18.30
C LYS A 62 -4.89 23.60 18.68
N ARG A 63 -4.32 22.55 18.08
CA ARG A 63 -2.94 22.11 18.32
C ARG A 63 -2.04 22.74 17.27
N VAL A 64 -0.93 23.31 17.73
CA VAL A 64 0.11 23.88 16.88
C VAL A 64 1.42 23.14 17.18
N GLU A 65 2.11 22.69 16.15
CA GLU A 65 3.43 22.09 16.27
C GLU A 65 4.51 23.03 15.76
N VAL A 66 5.57 23.21 16.54
CA VAL A 66 6.66 24.15 16.27
C VAL A 66 8.01 23.43 16.33
N THR A 67 8.95 23.85 15.49
CA THR A 67 10.35 23.41 15.51
C THR A 67 11.26 24.56 15.93
N LEU A 68 12.25 24.27 16.78
CA LEU A 68 13.29 25.20 17.25
C LEU A 68 14.66 24.96 16.57
N ARG A 69 14.74 24.02 15.62
CA ARG A 69 15.98 23.70 14.89
C ARG A 69 16.45 24.86 14.00
N THR A 70 17.75 25.14 14.06
CA THR A 70 18.46 26.10 13.22
C THR A 70 18.67 25.59 11.78
N SER A 71 18.86 24.28 11.60
CA SER A 71 19.03 23.63 10.28
C SER A 71 17.81 23.70 9.36
N SER A 72 16.64 24.06 9.89
CA SER A 72 15.43 24.29 9.08
C SER A 72 15.39 25.69 8.43
N ALA A 73 16.45 26.49 8.60
CA ALA A 73 16.72 27.70 7.85
C ALA A 73 17.16 27.37 6.41
N GLY A 74 16.19 27.06 5.54
CA GLY A 74 16.31 27.44 4.12
C GLY A 74 17.07 26.52 3.15
N SER A 75 17.23 25.21 3.41
CA SER A 75 17.89 24.31 2.43
C SER A 75 17.27 22.91 2.30
N ALA A 76 15.94 22.80 2.27
CA ALA A 76 15.26 21.51 2.05
C ALA A 76 14.69 21.35 0.61
N SER A 77 15.00 22.25 -0.32
CA SER A 77 14.51 22.11 -1.72
C SER A 77 15.36 22.78 -2.81
N LYS A 78 16.55 23.30 -2.49
CA LYS A 78 17.47 23.87 -3.51
C LYS A 78 18.88 23.25 -3.51
N SER A 79 19.41 22.79 -2.38
CA SER A 79 20.76 22.19 -2.32
C SER A 79 20.84 20.79 -2.93
N ASP A 80 19.74 20.03 -2.98
CA ASP A 80 19.78 18.65 -3.48
C ASP A 80 19.78 18.56 -5.01
N LYS A 81 19.42 19.65 -5.71
CA LYS A 81 19.50 19.71 -7.19
C LYS A 81 20.89 20.10 -7.68
N ASP A 82 21.57 21.01 -6.97
CA ASP A 82 22.96 21.42 -7.29
C ASP A 82 24.01 20.42 -6.77
N ALA A 83 23.69 19.61 -5.75
CA ALA A 83 24.58 18.53 -5.29
C ALA A 83 24.54 17.29 -6.20
N LEU A 84 23.47 17.11 -6.99
CA LEU A 84 23.30 15.98 -7.90
C LEU A 84 23.97 16.20 -9.27
N SER A 85 24.26 17.46 -9.64
CA SER A 85 24.96 17.82 -10.88
C SER A 85 26.47 17.63 -10.79
N ASN A 86 27.05 17.62 -9.57
CA ASN A 86 28.49 17.49 -9.34
C ASN A 86 28.96 16.06 -9.07
N LEU A 87 28.06 15.07 -9.00
CA LEU A 87 28.41 13.67 -8.74
C LEU A 87 28.34 12.85 -10.03
N THR A 88 29.48 12.35 -10.48
CA THR A 88 29.57 11.49 -11.67
C THR A 88 29.71 10.02 -11.27
N VAL A 89 29.19 9.12 -12.11
CA VAL A 89 29.33 7.68 -11.89
C VAL A 89 30.81 7.33 -12.04
N GLY A 90 31.40 6.74 -11.00
CA GLY A 90 32.83 6.44 -10.91
C GLY A 90 33.62 7.28 -9.89
N ASP A 91 33.04 8.32 -9.29
CA ASP A 91 33.72 9.11 -8.28
C ASP A 91 33.92 8.32 -6.98
N VAL A 92 35.09 8.51 -6.35
CA VAL A 92 35.43 7.95 -5.03
C VAL A 92 35.03 8.96 -3.97
N ILE A 93 34.11 8.55 -3.09
CA ILE A 93 33.57 9.40 -2.04
C ILE A 93 33.86 8.82 -0.66
N THR A 94 34.01 9.70 0.33
CA THR A 94 34.10 9.33 1.74
C THR A 94 32.72 9.50 2.39
N GLY A 95 32.37 8.57 3.27
CA GLY A 95 31.11 8.63 4.00
C GLY A 95 31.13 7.89 5.33
N ARG A 96 30.09 8.09 6.12
CA ARG A 96 29.90 7.46 7.44
C ARG A 96 28.77 6.44 7.41
N VAL A 97 28.99 5.28 8.01
CA VAL A 97 27.95 4.24 8.10
C VAL A 97 26.83 4.71 9.03
N LYS A 98 25.63 4.89 8.49
CA LYS A 98 24.43 5.32 9.23
C LYS A 98 23.69 4.13 9.85
N ARG A 99 23.55 3.03 9.10
CA ARG A 99 23.01 1.76 9.57
C ARG A 99 23.64 0.61 8.78
N VAL A 100 23.77 -0.53 9.45
CA VAL A 100 24.18 -1.81 8.84
C VAL A 100 22.93 -2.69 8.80
N GLU A 101 22.60 -3.23 7.63
CA GLU A 101 21.52 -4.22 7.48
C GLU A 101 22.10 -5.48 6.80
N PRO A 102 21.48 -6.68 6.98
CA PRO A 102 22.04 -7.94 6.49
C PRO A 102 22.31 -7.98 4.99
N TYR A 103 21.62 -7.17 4.20
CA TYR A 103 21.76 -7.09 2.74
C TYR A 103 22.67 -5.94 2.26
N GLY A 104 23.12 -5.04 3.15
CA GLY A 104 23.99 -3.93 2.76
C GLY A 104 24.19 -2.82 3.80
N LEU A 105 25.19 -1.98 3.55
CA LEU A 105 25.51 -0.81 4.39
C LEU A 105 24.87 0.45 3.83
N PHE A 106 24.28 1.24 4.71
CA PHE A 106 23.79 2.58 4.37
C PHE A 106 24.82 3.60 4.80
N ILE A 107 25.44 4.25 3.82
CA ILE A 107 26.53 5.20 4.03
C ILE A 107 26.00 6.61 3.74
N LEU A 108 26.15 7.51 4.71
CA LEU A 108 25.91 8.94 4.55
C LEU A 108 27.17 9.57 3.96
N VAL A 109 27.06 10.23 2.81
CA VAL A 109 28.20 10.86 2.14
C VAL A 109 28.57 12.16 2.87
N ASP A 110 29.84 12.43 3.11
CA ASP A 110 30.24 13.62 3.91
C ASP A 110 29.99 14.94 3.14
N HIS A 111 29.96 14.90 1.80
CA HIS A 111 29.78 16.08 0.92
C HIS A 111 28.34 16.31 0.44
N THR A 112 27.47 15.31 0.58
CA THR A 112 26.05 15.41 0.23
C THR A 112 25.24 14.78 1.34
N ASN A 113 24.12 15.39 1.77
CA ASN A 113 23.29 14.82 2.83
C ASN A 113 22.48 13.57 2.37
N MET A 114 22.98 12.89 1.34
CA MET A 114 22.39 11.74 0.67
C MET A 114 22.88 10.44 1.29
N VAL A 115 21.99 9.45 1.30
CA VAL A 115 22.28 8.10 1.81
C VAL A 115 22.47 7.17 0.62
N GLY A 116 23.67 6.63 0.50
CA GLY A 116 24.00 5.59 -0.48
C GLY A 116 23.84 4.19 0.11
N LEU A 117 23.38 3.25 -0.71
CA LEU A 117 23.30 1.83 -0.36
C LEU A 117 24.49 1.10 -0.99
N CYS A 118 25.26 0.40 -0.16
CA CYS A 118 26.28 -0.55 -0.60
C CYS A 118 25.76 -1.97 -0.38
N HIS A 119 25.53 -2.72 -1.46
CA HIS A 119 25.06 -4.11 -1.35
C HIS A 119 26.16 -5.00 -0.78
N VAL A 120 25.81 -6.06 -0.06
CA VAL A 120 26.80 -7.01 0.52
C VAL A 120 27.79 -7.53 -0.53
N SER A 121 27.30 -7.77 -1.75
CA SER A 121 28.08 -8.24 -2.91
C SER A 121 29.09 -7.21 -3.45
N GLU A 122 29.05 -5.97 -2.97
CA GLU A 122 29.92 -4.87 -3.38
C GLU A 122 30.85 -4.38 -2.26
N ILE A 123 30.85 -5.04 -1.08
CA ILE A 123 31.69 -4.66 0.07
C ILE A 123 33.13 -5.20 -0.07
N SER A 124 33.30 -6.43 -0.56
CA SER A 124 34.60 -7.08 -0.72
C SER A 124 34.51 -8.19 -1.78
N ASP A 125 35.64 -8.51 -2.42
CA ASP A 125 35.71 -9.51 -3.50
C ASP A 125 35.65 -10.97 -2.98
N ASP A 126 35.87 -11.19 -1.67
CA ASP A 126 35.71 -12.49 -1.00
C ASP A 126 34.39 -12.55 -0.20
N HIS A 127 33.70 -13.69 -0.24
CA HIS A 127 32.40 -13.92 0.43
C HIS A 127 32.52 -13.68 1.96
N VAL A 128 31.98 -12.57 2.45
CA VAL A 128 31.93 -12.25 3.89
C VAL A 128 30.61 -12.75 4.47
N ASN A 129 30.67 -13.84 5.25
CA ASN A 129 29.47 -14.43 5.87
C ASN A 129 28.91 -13.64 7.06
N ASN A 130 29.63 -12.65 7.62
CA ASN A 130 29.15 -11.83 8.75
C ASN A 130 29.63 -10.36 8.68
N ILE A 131 28.77 -9.48 8.16
CA ILE A 131 29.01 -8.04 7.98
C ILE A 131 29.13 -7.31 9.33
N ASP A 132 28.38 -7.74 10.35
CA ASP A 132 28.33 -7.11 11.69
C ASP A 132 29.65 -7.18 12.46
N SER A 133 30.55 -8.08 12.06
CA SER A 133 31.88 -8.21 12.70
C SER A 133 32.90 -7.20 12.17
N ARG A 134 32.67 -6.63 10.97
CA ARG A 134 33.67 -5.80 10.25
C ARG A 134 33.36 -4.31 10.25
N TYR A 135 32.08 -3.91 10.37
CA TYR A 135 31.68 -2.50 10.28
C TYR A 135 30.63 -2.15 11.34
N LYS A 136 30.84 -1.06 12.08
CA LYS A 136 29.87 -0.53 13.05
C LYS A 136 29.24 0.77 12.55
N ALA A 137 28.02 1.05 13.01
CA ALA A 137 27.37 2.33 12.76
C ALA A 137 28.24 3.47 13.32
N GLY A 138 28.64 4.41 12.46
CA GLY A 138 29.55 5.51 12.77
C GLY A 138 30.92 5.44 12.10
N ASP A 139 31.33 4.28 11.57
CA ASP A 139 32.63 4.11 10.94
C ASP A 139 32.75 4.91 9.62
N ARG A 140 33.96 5.39 9.33
CA ARG A 140 34.26 6.11 8.08
C ARG A 140 34.74 5.12 7.02
N VAL A 141 34.08 5.16 5.87
CA VAL A 141 34.35 4.26 4.74
C VAL A 141 34.51 5.04 3.44
N THR A 142 35.40 4.58 2.57
CA THR A 142 35.58 5.08 1.21
C THR A 142 34.87 4.16 0.24
N ALA A 143 33.99 4.70 -0.60
CA ALA A 143 33.23 3.92 -1.58
C ALA A 143 33.17 4.64 -2.93
N LYS A 144 33.11 3.87 -4.02
CA LYS A 144 32.96 4.36 -5.39
C LYS A 144 31.50 4.36 -5.80
N ILE A 145 31.06 5.39 -6.51
CA ILE A 145 29.69 5.49 -7.03
C ILE A 145 29.54 4.57 -8.24
N LEU A 146 28.68 3.55 -8.12
CA LEU A 146 28.38 2.61 -9.22
C LEU A 146 27.18 3.06 -10.05
N LYS A 147 26.15 3.63 -9.40
CA LYS A 147 24.94 4.09 -10.07
C LYS A 147 24.28 5.22 -9.29
N VAL A 148 23.83 6.26 -10.00
CA VAL A 148 23.05 7.36 -9.42
C VAL A 148 21.65 7.32 -10.00
N ASP A 149 20.65 7.12 -9.16
CA ASP A 149 19.23 7.14 -9.54
C ASP A 149 18.64 8.51 -9.19
N LYS A 150 18.56 9.39 -10.19
CA LYS A 150 18.20 10.80 -10.03
C LYS A 150 16.74 11.02 -9.66
N GLU A 151 15.85 10.09 -10.02
CA GLU A 151 14.41 10.19 -9.73
C GLU A 151 14.08 9.84 -8.29
N ARG A 152 14.83 8.87 -7.71
CA ARG A 152 14.60 8.38 -6.34
C ARG A 152 15.57 8.94 -5.31
N GLN A 153 16.53 9.78 -5.76
CA GLN A 153 17.63 10.32 -4.95
C GLN A 153 18.42 9.23 -4.20
N ARG A 154 18.71 8.11 -4.88
CA ARG A 154 19.45 6.99 -4.32
C ARG A 154 20.76 6.80 -5.07
N ILE A 155 21.82 6.48 -4.34
CA ILE A 155 23.14 6.19 -4.90
C ILE A 155 23.51 4.76 -4.51
N SER A 156 23.91 3.97 -5.50
CA SER A 156 24.49 2.65 -5.27
C SER A 156 26.00 2.79 -5.18
N LEU A 157 26.57 2.30 -4.08
CA LEU A 157 27.99 2.43 -3.75
C LEU A 157 28.66 1.05 -3.74
N GLY A 158 29.93 1.00 -4.14
CA GLY A 158 30.77 -0.19 -4.05
C GLY A 158 32.08 0.09 -3.35
N MET A 159 32.54 -0.85 -2.53
CA MET A 159 33.76 -0.78 -1.73
C MET A 159 34.81 -1.84 -2.14
N LYS A 160 34.57 -2.64 -3.20
CA LYS A 160 35.52 -3.65 -3.68
C LYS A 160 36.91 -3.07 -3.97
N ASN A 161 37.95 -3.83 -3.63
CA ASN A 161 39.35 -3.48 -3.86
C ASN A 161 39.68 -3.30 -5.35
N SER A 162 38.97 -4.01 -6.22
CA SER A 162 39.09 -3.88 -7.68
C SER A 162 38.80 -2.46 -8.20
N TYR A 163 38.04 -1.64 -7.46
CA TYR A 163 37.73 -0.27 -7.88
C TYR A 163 38.80 0.77 -7.59
N PHE A 164 39.80 0.43 -6.76
CA PHE A 164 40.87 1.32 -6.30
C PHE A 164 42.23 1.03 -6.94
N ASN A 165 42.37 -0.08 -7.67
CA ASN A 165 43.66 -0.54 -8.23
C ASN A 165 44.08 0.09 -9.57
N ASP A 166 43.31 1.02 -10.12
CA ASP A 166 43.65 1.68 -11.40
C ASP A 166 44.33 3.07 -11.24
N ALA A 167 44.75 3.42 -10.02
CA ALA A 167 45.47 4.66 -9.75
C ALA A 167 46.86 4.41 -9.13
N THR A 168 47.86 4.45 -10.02
CA THR A 168 49.24 4.90 -9.76
C THR A 168 50.24 3.88 -9.21
N SER A 169 51.04 3.39 -10.15
CA SER A 169 52.42 2.93 -10.00
C SER A 169 53.31 3.99 -9.33
N GLY A 170 54.02 3.60 -8.26
CA GLY A 170 55.05 4.42 -7.60
C GLY A 170 55.56 3.78 -6.31
N GLU A 171 56.76 3.21 -6.36
CA GLU A 171 57.45 2.48 -5.28
C GLU A 171 57.71 3.35 -4.03
N THR A 172 57.61 2.76 -2.82
CA THR A 172 58.78 2.60 -1.90
C THR A 172 58.45 1.77 -0.64
N ASN A 173 59.43 0.92 -0.29
CA ASN A 173 59.56 -0.03 0.83
C ASN A 173 59.10 0.43 2.23
N ILE A 174 58.68 -0.52 3.10
CA ILE A 174 59.50 -1.17 4.16
C ILE A 174 58.71 -2.29 4.88
N ARG A 175 59.19 -3.53 4.67
CA ARG A 175 59.41 -4.70 5.57
C ARG A 175 58.49 -4.97 6.78
N HIS A 176 57.98 -6.20 6.87
CA HIS A 176 58.52 -7.28 7.73
C HIS A 176 57.84 -8.64 7.41
N SER A 177 58.57 -9.58 6.79
CA SER A 177 59.01 -10.91 7.32
C SER A 177 57.91 -11.69 8.07
N SER A 178 57.57 -12.95 7.82
CA SER A 178 58.16 -14.17 7.23
C SER A 178 57.04 -15.23 7.40
N GLY A 179 56.77 -16.25 6.61
CA GLY A 179 57.57 -17.18 5.80
C GLY A 179 56.89 -18.56 5.89
N CYS A 180 57.16 -19.44 4.91
CA CYS A 180 56.73 -20.85 4.72
C CYS A 180 55.31 -21.07 4.15
N ALA A 181 55.06 -21.88 3.11
CA ALA A 181 55.81 -22.60 2.06
C ALA A 181 54.72 -23.06 1.03
N MET A 182 54.83 -22.84 -0.29
CA MET A 182 55.38 -23.76 -1.33
C MET A 182 54.82 -25.19 -1.19
N GLU A 183 54.18 -25.87 -2.14
CA GLU A 183 54.07 -25.92 -3.61
C GLU A 183 52.74 -26.66 -3.93
N GLY A 184 52.10 -26.68 -5.10
CA GLY A 184 52.45 -26.28 -6.45
C GLY A 184 51.47 -26.97 -7.43
N ASN A 185 51.18 -26.27 -8.54
CA ASN A 185 50.68 -26.76 -9.84
C ASN A 185 49.30 -27.46 -9.92
N ALA A 186 48.32 -26.88 -10.63
CA ALA A 186 48.14 -26.93 -12.10
C ALA A 186 47.66 -28.32 -12.58
N LEU A 187 46.74 -28.52 -13.52
CA LEU A 187 45.82 -27.73 -14.32
C LEU A 187 44.97 -28.77 -15.09
N SER A 188 43.79 -28.35 -15.54
CA SER A 188 43.10 -28.80 -16.77
C SER A 188 42.28 -30.11 -16.84
N ARG A 189 40.99 -29.86 -17.14
CA ARG A 189 40.18 -30.39 -18.26
C ARG A 189 39.62 -31.82 -18.20
N GLY A 190 38.31 -31.88 -18.39
CA GLY A 190 37.71 -32.74 -19.42
C GLY A 190 36.51 -33.60 -19.00
N ILE A 191 35.31 -33.07 -19.23
CA ILE A 191 34.17 -33.66 -19.97
C ILE A 191 33.69 -35.10 -19.62
N GLU A 192 32.42 -35.14 -19.23
CA GLU A 192 31.37 -36.18 -19.38
C GLU A 192 31.61 -37.63 -18.93
N SER A 193 30.72 -38.12 -18.06
CA SER A 193 29.74 -39.21 -18.33
C SER A 193 29.38 -39.97 -17.04
N THR A 194 28.12 -39.89 -16.63
CA THR A 194 27.42 -40.87 -15.77
C THR A 194 27.29 -42.22 -16.53
N PRO A 195 27.12 -43.42 -15.91
CA PRO A 195 26.13 -43.70 -14.85
C PRO A 195 26.51 -44.76 -13.77
N SER A 196 25.66 -44.80 -12.73
CA SER A 196 25.61 -45.73 -11.57
C SER A 196 25.51 -47.22 -11.96
N PRO A 197 25.72 -48.19 -11.01
CA PRO A 197 24.59 -48.64 -10.16
C PRO A 197 24.92 -49.26 -8.77
N GLU A 198 23.92 -49.18 -7.88
CA GLU A 198 23.40 -50.20 -6.93
C GLU A 198 24.26 -50.89 -5.83
N ARG A 199 23.87 -50.67 -4.55
CA ARG A 199 23.22 -51.60 -3.57
C ARG A 199 23.76 -51.60 -2.12
N SER A 200 22.82 -51.46 -1.17
CA SER A 200 22.67 -52.05 0.20
C SER A 200 23.87 -52.05 1.17
N SER A 201 23.79 -51.81 2.49
CA SER A 201 22.72 -51.93 3.50
C SER A 201 23.27 -51.45 4.87
N GLN A 202 22.38 -50.92 5.72
CA GLN A 202 22.31 -50.98 7.20
C GLN A 202 23.60 -50.95 8.05
N GLU A 203 23.68 -49.99 8.98
CA GLU A 203 23.84 -50.25 10.43
C GLU A 203 23.53 -48.98 11.26
N ARG A 204 23.04 -49.21 12.50
CA ARG A 204 22.69 -48.21 13.51
C ARG A 204 23.89 -48.03 14.45
N ASP A 205 24.16 -46.81 14.94
CA ASP A 205 24.11 -46.47 16.37
C ASP A 205 24.55 -45.02 16.66
N ASN A 206 23.67 -44.33 17.39
CA ASN A 206 23.86 -43.48 18.58
C ASN A 206 24.84 -42.28 18.64
N LEU A 207 24.21 -41.14 19.03
CA LEU A 207 24.62 -40.11 19.99
C LEU A 207 25.73 -39.12 19.57
N ASP A 208 25.37 -37.86 19.33
CA ASP A 208 25.47 -36.80 20.34
C ASP A 208 24.85 -35.47 19.85
N GLU A 209 24.23 -34.76 20.81
CA GLU A 209 23.66 -33.42 20.70
C GLU A 209 24.74 -32.36 20.38
N GLU A 210 24.41 -31.36 19.54
CA GLU A 210 24.50 -29.93 19.93
C GLU A 210 24.05 -28.95 18.80
N SER A 211 23.15 -28.04 19.21
CA SER A 211 22.86 -26.68 18.71
C SER A 211 22.64 -26.44 17.20
N VAL A 212 21.38 -26.25 16.80
CA VAL A 212 21.01 -25.61 15.53
C VAL A 212 20.37 -24.26 15.84
N ASP A 213 21.17 -23.20 15.79
CA ASP A 213 20.68 -21.84 15.64
C ASP A 213 20.92 -21.44 14.17
N GLY A 214 19.84 -21.44 13.39
CA GLY A 214 19.90 -21.30 11.95
C GLY A 214 18.50 -21.36 11.36
N MET A 215 17.84 -20.20 11.33
CA MET A 215 16.57 -19.99 10.64
C MET A 215 16.71 -20.42 9.17
N ASP A 216 16.10 -21.56 8.83
CA ASP A 216 16.20 -22.19 7.52
C ASP A 216 15.56 -21.29 6.43
N PRO A 217 16.28 -20.92 5.34
CA PRO A 217 15.76 -20.09 4.24
C PRO A 217 14.48 -20.63 3.59
N PHE A 218 14.14 -21.89 3.84
CA PHE A 218 12.91 -22.54 3.39
C PHE A 218 11.65 -21.97 4.04
N LEU A 219 11.74 -21.49 5.29
CA LEU A 219 10.59 -20.92 6.03
C LEU A 219 10.11 -19.59 5.42
N ALA A 220 11.01 -18.79 4.86
CA ALA A 220 10.68 -17.52 4.19
C ALA A 220 10.00 -17.73 2.82
N GLU A 221 10.37 -18.77 2.07
CA GLU A 221 9.68 -19.14 0.83
C GLU A 221 8.32 -19.80 1.10
N VAL A 222 8.20 -20.60 2.17
CA VAL A 222 6.92 -21.20 2.59
C VAL A 222 5.98 -20.16 3.19
N GLU A 223 6.48 -19.17 3.95
CA GLU A 223 5.69 -18.00 4.37
C GLU A 223 5.16 -17.20 3.19
N SER A 224 5.90 -17.10 2.08
CA SER A 224 5.42 -16.41 0.87
C SER A 224 4.33 -17.20 0.11
N ARG A 225 4.27 -18.52 0.28
CA ARG A 225 3.30 -19.43 -0.38
C ARG A 225 2.09 -19.73 0.50
N ALA A 226 2.24 -19.71 1.83
CA ALA A 226 1.19 -19.92 2.83
C ALA A 226 0.63 -18.61 3.43
N SER A 227 1.27 -17.45 3.19
CA SER A 227 0.66 -16.14 3.44
C SER A 227 -0.43 -15.88 2.42
N ILE A 228 -1.58 -16.50 2.65
CA ILE A 228 -2.83 -16.07 2.03
C ILE A 228 -3.28 -14.85 2.84
N PRO A 229 -3.20 -13.62 2.29
CA PRO A 229 -3.90 -12.52 2.92
C PRO A 229 -5.38 -12.92 2.98
N PRO A 230 -6.07 -12.70 4.11
CA PRO A 230 -7.52 -12.77 4.15
C PRO A 230 -8.05 -12.02 2.93
N LEU A 231 -9.02 -12.59 2.22
CA LEU A 231 -9.54 -12.05 0.98
C LEU A 231 -10.05 -10.61 1.21
N GLU A 232 -9.21 -9.62 1.01
CA GLU A 232 -9.65 -8.31 0.55
C GLU A 232 -10.13 -8.57 -0.87
N VAL A 233 -11.40 -8.96 -1.01
CA VAL A 233 -12.06 -8.92 -2.30
C VAL A 233 -11.84 -7.49 -2.81
N PRO A 234 -11.07 -7.24 -3.87
CA PRO A 234 -10.86 -5.90 -4.40
C PRO A 234 -12.13 -5.53 -5.18
N LEU A 235 -13.22 -5.36 -4.44
CA LEU A 235 -14.54 -5.01 -4.93
C LEU A 235 -15.15 -3.89 -4.11
N ASP A 236 -14.64 -3.66 -2.91
CA ASP A 236 -15.10 -2.55 -2.10
C ASP A 236 -14.75 -1.19 -2.71
N ASP A 237 -13.78 -1.10 -3.61
CA ASP A 237 -13.50 0.14 -4.33
C ASP A 237 -14.54 0.45 -5.42
N ILE A 238 -15.30 -0.55 -5.87
CA ILE A 238 -16.42 -0.36 -6.82
C ILE A 238 -17.71 -0.01 -6.05
N GLU A 239 -17.90 -0.51 -4.82
CA GLU A 239 -18.97 -0.04 -3.93
C GLU A 239 -18.72 1.38 -3.39
N LYS A 240 -17.45 1.78 -3.20
CA LYS A 240 -17.05 3.10 -2.68
C LYS A 240 -17.29 4.26 -3.65
N LEU A 241 -17.38 3.99 -4.95
CA LEU A 241 -17.77 5.00 -5.94
C LEU A 241 -19.30 5.12 -5.99
N ASP A 242 -19.94 5.37 -4.86
CA ASP A 242 -21.33 5.82 -4.87
C ASP A 242 -21.32 7.27 -5.36
N VAL A 243 -21.46 7.43 -6.67
CA VAL A 243 -21.52 8.72 -7.38
C VAL A 243 -22.58 9.66 -6.76
N GLY A 244 -23.57 9.11 -6.04
CA GLY A 244 -24.58 9.90 -5.33
C GLY A 244 -24.14 10.65 -4.07
N ASP A 245 -22.96 10.37 -3.49
CA ASP A 245 -22.62 10.83 -2.13
C ASP A 245 -21.80 12.14 -2.08
N VAL A 246 -21.24 12.59 -3.21
CA VAL A 246 -20.37 13.79 -3.23
C VAL A 246 -21.19 15.10 -3.29
N VAL A 247 -22.49 15.05 -3.64
CA VAL A 247 -23.30 16.28 -3.86
C VAL A 247 -24.56 16.36 -2.98
N ASN A 248 -25.01 15.25 -2.37
CA ASN A 248 -26.25 15.27 -1.59
C ASN A 248 -26.11 15.76 -0.13
N GLN A 249 -24.95 16.29 0.26
CA GLN A 249 -24.80 16.91 1.59
C GLN A 249 -25.42 18.31 1.72
N ASP A 250 -25.95 18.93 0.65
CA ASP A 250 -26.52 20.28 0.82
C ASP A 250 -27.65 20.66 -0.17
N SER A 251 -28.42 19.68 -0.64
CA SER A 251 -29.70 19.96 -1.31
C SER A 251 -30.73 20.37 -0.27
N GLY A 252 -30.81 21.68 0.00
CA GLY A 252 -31.90 22.29 0.73
C GLY A 252 -33.19 22.16 -0.08
N ASP A 253 -33.92 21.07 0.17
CA ASP A 253 -35.34 20.95 -0.14
C ASP A 253 -36.03 20.64 1.19
N ALA A 254 -36.87 21.57 1.65
CA ALA A 254 -37.35 21.65 3.03
C ALA A 254 -38.40 20.58 3.41
N SER A 255 -38.42 19.44 2.71
CA SER A 255 -39.40 18.37 2.92
C SER A 255 -38.78 16.98 3.17
N ASN A 256 -37.45 16.84 3.23
CA ASN A 256 -36.82 15.51 3.34
C ASN A 256 -35.68 15.41 4.39
N LEU A 257 -35.79 16.17 5.48
CA LEU A 257 -34.77 16.23 6.54
C LEU A 257 -34.63 14.93 7.36
N GLY A 258 -35.56 13.98 7.27
CA GLY A 258 -35.54 12.76 8.08
C GLY A 258 -34.78 11.57 7.48
N THR A 259 -34.66 11.49 6.15
CA THR A 259 -34.19 10.25 5.47
C THR A 259 -32.70 10.26 5.11
N SER A 260 -32.10 11.45 4.93
CA SER A 260 -30.68 11.60 4.57
C SER A 260 -29.75 11.30 5.76
N ASP A 261 -30.11 11.78 6.95
CA ASP A 261 -29.33 11.57 8.18
C ASP A 261 -29.28 10.10 8.59
N GLU A 262 -30.38 9.36 8.45
CA GLU A 262 -30.45 7.95 8.79
C GLU A 262 -29.57 7.09 7.84
N LYS A 263 -29.55 7.45 6.55
CA LYS A 263 -28.72 6.78 5.54
C LYS A 263 -27.23 7.07 5.73
N ASN A 264 -26.87 8.31 6.03
CA ASN A 264 -25.48 8.71 6.33
C ASN A 264 -24.99 8.07 7.64
N LYS A 265 -25.86 7.99 8.66
CA LYS A 265 -25.57 7.28 9.92
C LYS A 265 -25.33 5.79 9.68
N LYS A 266 -26.10 5.15 8.78
CA LYS A 266 -25.91 3.74 8.40
C LYS A 266 -24.60 3.49 7.63
N LEU A 267 -24.23 4.40 6.72
CA LEU A 267 -22.95 4.35 5.98
C LEU A 267 -21.76 4.57 6.91
N ALA A 268 -21.82 5.57 7.79
CA ALA A 268 -20.81 5.83 8.80
C ALA A 268 -20.67 4.65 9.78
N ALA A 269 -21.79 4.05 10.22
CA ALA A 269 -21.78 2.85 11.05
C ALA A 269 -21.17 1.64 10.33
N LYS A 270 -21.48 1.42 9.04
CA LYS A 270 -20.86 0.35 8.22
C LYS A 270 -19.35 0.57 8.06
N LYS A 271 -18.92 1.81 7.81
CA LYS A 271 -17.49 2.18 7.70
C LYS A 271 -16.75 2.03 9.04
N ALA A 272 -17.37 2.48 10.14
CA ALA A 272 -16.83 2.35 11.48
C ALA A 272 -16.75 0.88 11.91
N LYS A 273 -17.75 0.06 11.58
CA LYS A 273 -17.70 -1.39 11.82
C LYS A 273 -16.52 -2.03 11.09
N ARG A 274 -16.30 -1.68 9.82
CA ARG A 274 -15.17 -2.19 9.02
C ARG A 274 -13.81 -1.74 9.56
N LEU A 275 -13.68 -0.46 9.90
CA LEU A 275 -12.45 0.07 10.51
C LEU A 275 -12.16 -0.63 11.82
N ARG A 276 -13.19 -0.83 12.65
CA ARG A 276 -13.08 -1.60 13.89
C ARG A 276 -12.69 -3.05 13.64
N GLU A 277 -13.27 -3.72 12.64
CA GLU A 277 -12.87 -5.08 12.24
C GLU A 277 -11.40 -5.11 11.75
N GLN A 278 -10.95 -4.12 10.98
CA GLN A 278 -9.54 -3.98 10.56
C GLN A 278 -8.60 -3.68 11.73
N GLU A 279 -9.01 -2.83 12.68
CA GLU A 279 -8.25 -2.53 13.89
C GLU A 279 -8.17 -3.75 14.81
N ILE A 280 -9.24 -4.53 14.93
CA ILE A 280 -9.25 -5.80 15.66
C ILE A 280 -8.30 -6.78 14.98
N ARG A 281 -8.36 -6.93 13.66
CA ARG A 281 -7.43 -7.79 12.91
C ARG A 281 -5.98 -7.35 13.03
N ALA A 282 -5.72 -6.05 12.92
CA ALA A 282 -4.37 -5.52 13.10
C ALA A 282 -3.90 -5.66 14.55
N ALA A 283 -4.80 -5.61 15.54
CA ALA A 283 -4.48 -5.88 16.93
C ALA A 283 -4.23 -7.37 17.18
N GLU A 284 -5.01 -8.26 16.58
CA GLU A 284 -4.81 -9.71 16.58
C GLU A 284 -3.46 -10.06 15.91
N GLU A 285 -3.17 -9.46 14.75
CA GLU A 285 -1.90 -9.60 14.03
C GLU A 285 -0.73 -9.09 14.86
N ARG A 286 -0.84 -7.94 15.52
CA ARG A 286 0.20 -7.41 16.43
C ARG A 286 0.37 -8.21 17.72
N LEU A 287 -0.70 -8.85 18.20
CA LEU A 287 -0.63 -9.81 19.30
C LEU A 287 0.15 -11.05 18.86
N LEU A 288 -0.04 -11.47 17.61
CA LEU A 288 0.66 -12.62 17.02
C LEU A 288 2.09 -12.30 16.54
N GLU A 289 2.41 -11.08 16.13
CA GLU A 289 3.80 -10.68 15.77
C GLU A 289 4.75 -10.67 16.98
N LYS A 290 4.20 -10.53 18.19
CA LYS A 290 5.01 -10.59 19.42
C LYS A 290 5.33 -12.02 19.85
N ASP A 291 4.41 -12.95 19.59
CA ASP A 291 4.53 -14.38 19.89
C ASP A 291 3.76 -15.16 18.81
N ILE A 292 4.41 -15.47 17.67
CA ILE A 292 3.82 -16.31 16.64
C ILE A 292 3.66 -17.70 17.25
N PRO A 293 2.43 -18.25 17.35
CA PRO A 293 2.23 -19.56 17.96
C PRO A 293 3.03 -20.59 17.17
N ARG A 294 3.96 -21.28 17.84
CA ARG A 294 4.87 -22.23 17.20
C ARG A 294 4.33 -23.65 17.26
N ASP A 295 3.40 -23.90 18.19
CA ASP A 295 2.87 -25.21 18.48
C ASP A 295 1.35 -25.28 18.28
N GLU A 296 0.87 -26.48 17.97
CA GLU A 296 -0.57 -26.77 17.83
C GLU A 296 -1.35 -26.43 19.10
N ASP A 297 -0.78 -26.70 20.27
CA ASP A 297 -1.42 -26.45 21.56
C ASP A 297 -1.67 -24.96 21.83
N GLU A 298 -0.79 -24.10 21.32
CA GLU A 298 -0.93 -22.65 21.42
C GLU A 298 -2.09 -22.15 20.53
N PHE A 299 -2.20 -22.69 19.31
CA PHE A 299 -3.35 -22.43 18.45
C PHE A 299 -4.66 -22.95 19.06
N GLU A 300 -4.67 -24.12 19.67
CA GLU A 300 -5.85 -24.64 20.38
C GLU A 300 -6.25 -23.75 21.57
N LYS A 301 -5.28 -23.22 22.32
CA LYS A 301 -5.55 -22.25 23.39
C LYS A 301 -6.15 -20.96 22.85
N LEU A 302 -5.60 -20.44 21.75
CA LEU A 302 -6.12 -19.23 21.10
C LEU A 302 -7.53 -19.44 20.57
N VAL A 303 -7.80 -20.54 19.88
CA VAL A 303 -9.15 -20.90 19.40
C VAL A 303 -10.15 -20.99 20.54
N ARG A 304 -9.77 -21.55 21.70
CA ARG A 304 -10.64 -21.56 22.90
C ARG A 304 -10.92 -20.16 23.44
N SER A 305 -9.93 -19.26 23.39
CA SER A 305 -10.08 -17.88 23.85
C SER A 305 -10.91 -17.01 22.90
N SER A 306 -10.76 -17.22 21.59
CA SER A 306 -11.40 -16.45 20.52
C SER A 306 -12.03 -17.36 19.45
N PRO A 307 -13.11 -18.09 19.78
CA PRO A 307 -13.69 -19.12 18.90
C PRO A 307 -14.35 -18.57 17.64
N ASN A 308 -14.74 -17.29 17.65
CA ASN A 308 -15.40 -16.64 16.52
C ASN A 308 -14.43 -15.94 15.55
N SER A 309 -13.13 -15.87 15.86
CA SER A 309 -12.15 -15.19 15.01
C SER A 309 -11.73 -16.08 13.85
N SER A 310 -12.20 -15.78 12.63
CA SER A 310 -11.79 -16.50 11.43
C SER A 310 -10.30 -16.37 11.17
N PHE A 311 -9.68 -15.27 11.60
CA PHE A 311 -8.25 -15.03 11.45
C PHE A 311 -7.43 -16.10 12.18
N VAL A 312 -7.74 -16.37 13.45
CA VAL A 312 -7.05 -17.41 14.25
C VAL A 312 -7.22 -18.79 13.62
N TRP A 313 -8.43 -19.14 13.17
CA TRP A 313 -8.69 -20.41 12.50
C TRP A 313 -7.92 -20.55 11.19
N ILE A 314 -7.85 -19.51 10.37
CA ILE A 314 -7.14 -19.51 9.09
C ILE A 314 -5.63 -19.62 9.31
N LYS A 315 -5.09 -18.91 10.32
CA LYS A 315 -3.68 -19.03 10.70
C LYS A 315 -3.35 -20.44 11.19
N TYR A 316 -4.22 -21.05 11.98
CA TYR A 316 -4.04 -22.43 12.41
C TYR A 316 -4.06 -23.41 11.22
N MET A 317 -4.99 -23.23 10.28
CA MET A 317 -5.00 -24.02 9.03
C MET A 317 -3.70 -23.83 8.23
N ALA A 318 -3.21 -22.60 8.11
CA ALA A 318 -1.96 -22.31 7.39
C ALA A 318 -0.73 -22.94 8.07
N PHE A 319 -0.68 -22.93 9.40
CA PHE A 319 0.35 -23.62 10.17
C PHE A 319 0.33 -25.13 9.89
N VAL A 320 -0.83 -25.77 9.97
CA VAL A 320 -0.94 -27.22 9.70
C VAL A 320 -0.62 -27.55 8.24
N LEU A 321 -0.92 -26.66 7.29
CA LEU A 321 -0.48 -26.80 5.90
C LEU A 321 1.04 -26.71 5.74
N SER A 322 1.72 -25.88 6.54
CA SER A 322 3.20 -25.84 6.54
C SER A 322 3.83 -27.15 7.01
N LEU A 323 3.10 -27.94 7.82
CA LEU A 323 3.47 -29.30 8.21
C LEU A 323 3.07 -30.37 7.19
N ALA A 324 2.55 -29.97 6.02
CA ALA A 324 2.06 -30.83 4.95
C ALA A 324 0.88 -31.76 5.33
N ASP A 325 0.19 -31.52 6.44
CA ASP A 325 -0.98 -32.29 6.86
C ASP A 325 -2.28 -31.66 6.36
N VAL A 326 -2.61 -31.96 5.10
CA VAL A 326 -3.80 -31.41 4.43
C VAL A 326 -5.10 -31.91 5.06
N GLU A 327 -5.15 -33.17 5.53
CA GLU A 327 -6.36 -33.76 6.10
C GLU A 327 -6.71 -33.11 7.44
N LYS A 328 -5.70 -32.86 8.28
CA LYS A 328 -5.90 -32.13 9.52
C LYS A 328 -6.30 -30.68 9.26
N ALA A 329 -5.73 -30.02 8.26
CA ALA A 329 -6.16 -28.68 7.85
C ALA A 329 -7.65 -28.65 7.42
N ARG A 330 -8.14 -29.66 6.69
CA ARG A 330 -9.57 -29.82 6.37
C ARG A 330 -10.41 -30.00 7.64
N SER A 331 -9.95 -30.82 8.58
CA SER A 331 -10.66 -31.06 9.84
C SER A 331 -10.80 -29.77 10.66
N ILE A 332 -9.75 -28.92 10.67
CA ILE A 332 -9.75 -27.62 11.34
C ILE A 332 -10.73 -26.66 10.67
N ALA A 333 -10.79 -26.63 9.33
CA ALA A 333 -11.76 -25.83 8.58
C ALA A 333 -13.21 -26.23 8.94
N GLU A 334 -13.50 -27.52 8.95
CA GLU A 334 -14.82 -28.06 9.34
C GLU A 334 -15.17 -27.70 10.78
N ARG A 335 -14.18 -27.78 11.68
CA ARG A 335 -14.36 -27.41 13.09
C ARG A 335 -14.62 -25.92 13.24
N ALA A 336 -13.89 -25.07 12.52
CA ALA A 336 -14.11 -23.64 12.49
C ALA A 336 -15.55 -23.29 12.05
N LEU A 337 -16.04 -23.92 10.97
CA LEU A 337 -17.39 -23.68 10.45
C LEU A 337 -18.51 -24.08 11.42
N ARG A 338 -18.27 -25.11 12.24
CA ARG A 338 -19.17 -25.56 13.32
C ARG A 338 -19.11 -24.65 14.55
N THR A 339 -17.90 -24.23 14.94
CA THR A 339 -17.65 -23.46 16.17
C THR A 339 -18.04 -21.99 16.03
N ILE A 340 -17.76 -21.36 14.90
CA ILE A 340 -18.08 -19.94 14.68
C ILE A 340 -19.60 -19.76 14.72
N ASN A 341 -20.06 -18.73 15.42
CA ASN A 341 -21.47 -18.40 15.53
C ASN A 341 -22.09 -18.10 14.16
N VAL A 342 -23.31 -18.60 13.91
CA VAL A 342 -24.07 -18.36 12.68
C VAL A 342 -24.34 -16.88 12.43
N ARG A 343 -24.42 -16.05 13.49
CA ARG A 343 -24.58 -14.60 13.35
C ARG A 343 -23.37 -13.91 12.70
N GLU A 344 -22.18 -14.50 12.81
CA GLU A 344 -20.95 -13.96 12.23
C GLU A 344 -20.74 -14.47 10.80
N GLU A 345 -21.62 -14.04 9.89
CA GLU A 345 -21.59 -14.46 8.48
C GLU A 345 -20.25 -14.12 7.78
N SER A 346 -19.63 -12.99 8.14
CA SER A 346 -18.34 -12.56 7.56
C SER A 346 -17.21 -13.50 7.96
N GLU A 347 -17.18 -13.90 9.23
CA GLU A 347 -16.16 -14.80 9.76
C GLU A 347 -16.30 -16.20 9.12
N LYS A 348 -17.54 -16.70 9.00
CA LYS A 348 -17.79 -17.97 8.28
C LYS A 348 -17.39 -17.89 6.81
N LEU A 349 -17.70 -16.78 6.13
CA LEU A 349 -17.33 -16.60 4.72
C LEU A 349 -15.81 -16.61 4.54
N ASN A 350 -15.04 -15.99 5.45
CA ASN A 350 -13.58 -16.02 5.40
C ASN A 350 -13.04 -17.45 5.52
N VAL A 351 -13.60 -18.25 6.43
CA VAL A 351 -13.22 -19.66 6.57
C VAL A 351 -13.58 -20.46 5.31
N TRP A 352 -14.76 -20.23 4.71
CA TRP A 352 -15.11 -20.86 3.43
C TRP A 352 -14.13 -20.50 2.31
N VAL A 353 -13.66 -19.25 2.24
CA VAL A 353 -12.67 -18.82 1.26
C VAL A 353 -11.34 -19.55 1.47
N ALA A 354 -10.87 -19.63 2.71
CA ALA A 354 -9.67 -20.40 3.03
C ALA A 354 -9.84 -21.88 2.65
N TYR A 355 -11.03 -22.43 2.88
CA TYR A 355 -11.34 -23.81 2.50
C TYR A 355 -11.40 -24.01 0.97
N PHE A 356 -11.91 -23.04 0.20
CA PHE A 356 -11.82 -23.09 -1.27
C PHE A 356 -10.38 -23.10 -1.76
N ASN A 357 -9.52 -22.24 -1.19
CA ASN A 357 -8.10 -22.20 -1.56
C ASN A 357 -7.44 -23.56 -1.27
N LEU A 358 -7.70 -24.13 -0.09
CA LEU A 358 -7.21 -25.45 0.32
C LEU A 358 -7.60 -26.54 -0.68
N GLU A 359 -8.89 -26.65 -1.04
CA GLU A 359 -9.33 -27.69 -1.99
C GLU A 359 -8.92 -27.42 -3.44
N ASN A 360 -8.71 -26.16 -3.82
CA ASN A 360 -8.24 -25.82 -5.15
C ASN A 360 -6.78 -26.26 -5.36
N GLU A 361 -5.96 -26.17 -4.31
CA GLU A 361 -4.54 -26.52 -4.35
C GLU A 361 -4.30 -28.02 -4.09
N TYR A 362 -4.97 -28.60 -3.09
CA TYR A 362 -4.71 -29.96 -2.61
C TYR A 362 -5.86 -30.96 -2.86
N GLY A 363 -6.95 -30.52 -3.50
CA GLY A 363 -8.07 -31.41 -3.84
C GLY A 363 -7.77 -32.28 -5.05
N ASN A 364 -8.33 -33.50 -5.07
CA ASN A 364 -8.18 -34.43 -6.19
C ASN A 364 -9.53 -35.11 -6.56
N PRO A 365 -10.12 -34.83 -7.74
CA PRO A 365 -9.81 -33.72 -8.64
C PRO A 365 -10.16 -32.36 -8.01
N SER A 366 -9.27 -31.37 -8.16
CA SER A 366 -9.41 -30.06 -7.50
C SER A 366 -10.73 -29.36 -7.84
N GLN A 367 -11.15 -29.40 -9.11
CA GLN A 367 -12.41 -28.80 -9.54
C GLN A 367 -13.64 -29.39 -8.85
N GLU A 368 -13.67 -30.71 -8.66
CA GLU A 368 -14.77 -31.40 -7.99
C GLU A 368 -14.78 -31.14 -6.49
N ALA A 369 -13.59 -31.12 -5.86
CA ALA A 369 -13.43 -30.80 -4.45
C ALA A 369 -13.95 -29.39 -4.15
N VAL A 370 -13.50 -28.39 -4.93
CA VAL A 370 -13.98 -27.01 -4.85
C VAL A 370 -15.49 -26.94 -5.10
N ALA A 371 -16.02 -27.67 -6.08
CA ALA A 371 -17.45 -27.67 -6.36
C ALA A 371 -18.29 -28.21 -5.19
N LYS A 372 -17.83 -29.27 -4.51
CA LYS A 372 -18.49 -29.82 -3.31
C LYS A 372 -18.51 -28.81 -2.17
N VAL A 373 -17.38 -28.20 -1.86
CA VAL A 373 -17.29 -27.15 -0.82
C VAL A 373 -18.16 -25.96 -1.20
N PHE A 374 -18.18 -25.58 -2.49
CA PHE A 374 -18.98 -24.47 -2.98
C PHE A 374 -20.48 -24.71 -2.80
N GLN A 375 -20.98 -25.89 -3.16
CA GLN A 375 -22.39 -26.24 -2.93
C GLN A 375 -22.76 -26.21 -1.46
N ARG A 376 -21.86 -26.64 -0.57
CA ARG A 376 -22.08 -26.56 0.87
C ARG A 376 -22.11 -25.11 1.36
N ALA A 377 -21.16 -24.28 0.93
CA ALA A 377 -21.12 -22.86 1.31
C ALA A 377 -22.41 -22.11 0.92
N LEU A 378 -23.03 -22.46 -0.22
CA LEU A 378 -24.32 -21.89 -0.65
C LEU A 378 -25.49 -22.19 0.28
N GLN A 379 -25.42 -23.22 1.12
CA GLN A 379 -26.47 -23.56 2.08
C GLN A 379 -26.44 -22.65 3.32
N TYR A 380 -25.26 -22.10 3.65
CA TYR A 380 -25.04 -21.35 4.90
C TYR A 380 -24.81 -19.85 4.68
N CYS A 381 -24.37 -19.44 3.49
CA CYS A 381 -23.98 -18.07 3.18
C CYS A 381 -24.79 -17.49 2.02
N ASP A 382 -24.85 -16.15 1.93
CA ASP A 382 -25.49 -15.47 0.81
C ASP A 382 -24.90 -15.96 -0.53
N PRO A 383 -25.73 -16.48 -1.46
CA PRO A 383 -25.24 -17.06 -2.69
C PRO A 383 -24.35 -16.12 -3.49
N LYS A 384 -24.70 -14.83 -3.58
CA LYS A 384 -23.93 -13.87 -4.37
C LYS A 384 -22.54 -13.65 -3.77
N LYS A 385 -22.43 -13.50 -2.45
CA LYS A 385 -21.13 -13.37 -1.76
C LYS A 385 -20.24 -14.60 -2.00
N VAL A 386 -20.79 -15.81 -1.91
CA VAL A 386 -20.03 -17.05 -2.14
C VAL A 386 -19.53 -17.15 -3.59
N HIS A 387 -20.34 -16.79 -4.58
CA HIS A 387 -19.88 -16.79 -5.98
C HIS A 387 -18.79 -15.75 -6.22
N LEU A 388 -18.87 -14.56 -5.60
CA LEU A 388 -17.83 -13.53 -5.70
C LEU A 388 -16.53 -13.95 -5.01
N ALA A 389 -16.64 -14.65 -3.87
CA ALA A 389 -15.50 -15.25 -3.17
C ALA A 389 -14.79 -16.29 -4.03
N LEU A 390 -15.55 -17.22 -4.63
CA LEU A 390 -15.02 -18.24 -5.54
C LEU A 390 -14.38 -17.60 -6.79
N LEU A 391 -15.02 -16.58 -7.37
CA LEU A 391 -14.44 -15.82 -8.49
C LEU A 391 -13.10 -15.17 -8.08
N GLY A 392 -13.04 -14.55 -6.91
CA GLY A 392 -11.80 -13.94 -6.41
C GLY A 392 -10.68 -14.96 -6.17
N MET A 393 -11.02 -16.22 -5.89
CA MET A 393 -10.04 -17.31 -5.87
C MET A 393 -9.54 -17.63 -7.28
N TYR A 394 -10.44 -17.91 -8.24
CA TYR A 394 -10.03 -18.21 -9.61
C TYR A 394 -9.25 -17.07 -10.29
N GLU A 395 -9.55 -15.82 -9.95
CA GLU A 395 -8.80 -14.65 -10.41
C GLU A 395 -7.36 -14.64 -9.87
N ARG A 396 -7.14 -15.03 -8.60
CA ARG A 396 -5.80 -15.08 -7.97
C ARG A 396 -4.98 -16.28 -8.44
N THR A 397 -5.63 -17.41 -8.68
CA THR A 397 -4.98 -18.63 -9.18
C THR A 397 -4.87 -18.67 -10.70
N GLU A 398 -5.20 -17.58 -11.38
CA GLU A 398 -5.13 -17.38 -12.83
C GLU A 398 -5.90 -18.44 -13.65
N GLN A 399 -6.92 -19.06 -13.05
CA GLN A 399 -7.80 -20.02 -13.72
C GLN A 399 -8.83 -19.29 -14.58
N HIS A 400 -8.40 -18.79 -15.74
CA HIS A 400 -9.19 -17.88 -16.58
C HIS A 400 -10.44 -18.53 -17.19
N THR A 401 -10.37 -19.79 -17.60
CA THR A 401 -11.50 -20.52 -18.19
C THR A 401 -12.64 -20.69 -17.18
N LEU A 402 -12.31 -21.18 -15.99
CA LEU A 402 -13.25 -21.36 -14.88
C LEU A 402 -13.83 -20.02 -14.40
N SER A 403 -13.02 -18.97 -14.36
CA SER A 403 -13.47 -17.60 -14.07
C SER A 403 -14.53 -17.12 -15.06
N ASP A 404 -14.30 -17.31 -16.36
CA ASP A 404 -15.24 -16.90 -17.41
C ASP A 404 -16.56 -17.66 -17.34
N GLU A 405 -16.49 -18.99 -17.16
CA GLU A 405 -17.66 -19.85 -16.96
C GLU A 405 -18.48 -19.45 -15.73
N LEU A 406 -17.80 -19.20 -14.61
CA LEU A 406 -18.45 -18.77 -13.38
C LEU A 406 -19.16 -17.42 -13.57
N LEU A 407 -18.48 -16.44 -14.19
CA LEU A 407 -19.08 -15.15 -14.51
C LEU A 407 -20.31 -15.29 -15.43
N ASN A 408 -20.25 -16.15 -16.45
CA ASN A 408 -21.39 -16.43 -17.33
C ASN A 408 -22.59 -17.01 -16.55
N LYS A 409 -22.34 -17.93 -15.60
CA LYS A 409 -23.36 -18.46 -14.69
C LYS A 409 -23.90 -17.37 -13.76
N MET A 410 -23.02 -16.54 -13.19
CA MET A 410 -23.39 -15.47 -12.26
C MET A 410 -24.27 -14.41 -12.91
N VAL A 411 -23.93 -13.96 -14.13
CA VAL A 411 -24.71 -12.95 -14.86
C VAL A 411 -26.12 -13.48 -15.17
N LYS A 412 -26.28 -14.78 -15.44
CA LYS A 412 -27.58 -15.42 -15.65
C LYS A 412 -28.37 -15.58 -14.35
N LYS A 413 -27.70 -15.85 -13.23
CA LYS A 413 -28.35 -16.06 -11.91
C LYS A 413 -28.71 -14.75 -11.21
N PHE A 414 -27.86 -13.73 -11.33
CA PHE A 414 -27.95 -12.45 -10.64
C PHE A 414 -28.16 -11.28 -11.63
N LYS A 415 -29.09 -11.45 -12.58
CA LYS A 415 -29.35 -10.51 -13.69
C LYS A 415 -29.61 -9.05 -13.26
N HIS A 416 -30.16 -8.84 -12.05
CA HIS A 416 -30.46 -7.51 -11.52
C HIS A 416 -29.35 -6.92 -10.63
N SER A 417 -28.21 -7.62 -10.51
CA SER A 417 -27.07 -7.20 -9.68
C SER A 417 -26.05 -6.43 -10.50
N CYS A 418 -26.00 -5.11 -10.30
CA CYS A 418 -25.04 -4.20 -10.93
C CYS A 418 -23.59 -4.68 -10.70
N THR A 419 -23.26 -5.13 -9.48
CA THR A 419 -21.92 -5.61 -9.12
C THR A 419 -21.45 -6.80 -9.96
N VAL A 420 -22.36 -7.71 -10.31
CA VAL A 420 -22.03 -8.92 -11.09
C VAL A 420 -21.76 -8.55 -12.56
N TRP A 421 -22.55 -7.64 -13.11
CA TRP A 421 -22.29 -7.10 -14.45
C TRP A 421 -20.99 -6.31 -14.51
N LEU A 422 -20.70 -5.48 -13.50
CA LEU A 422 -19.44 -4.74 -13.42
C LEU A 422 -18.23 -5.68 -13.33
N ARG A 423 -18.35 -6.77 -12.56
CA ARG A 423 -17.32 -7.83 -12.54
C ARG A 423 -17.11 -8.48 -13.90
N ARG A 424 -18.19 -8.76 -14.65
CA ARG A 424 -18.08 -9.28 -16.01
C ARG A 424 -17.38 -8.31 -16.95
N VAL A 425 -17.72 -7.02 -16.87
CA VAL A 425 -17.08 -5.96 -17.68
C VAL A 425 -15.60 -5.84 -17.32
N GLN A 426 -15.26 -5.78 -16.04
CA GLN A 426 -13.89 -5.70 -15.56
C GLN A 426 -13.06 -6.91 -16.01
N TRP A 427 -13.63 -8.10 -15.96
CA TRP A 427 -12.99 -9.33 -16.45
C TRP A 427 -12.67 -9.26 -17.94
N LEU A 428 -13.64 -8.85 -18.76
CA LEU A 428 -13.42 -8.69 -20.21
C LEU A 428 -12.34 -7.64 -20.48
N LEU A 429 -12.41 -6.47 -19.84
CA LEU A 429 -11.39 -5.42 -20.01
C LEU A 429 -9.97 -5.88 -19.68
N LYS A 430 -9.80 -6.83 -18.75
CA LYS A 430 -8.50 -7.41 -18.42
C LYS A 430 -8.00 -8.45 -19.43
N GLN A 431 -8.92 -9.23 -20.03
CA GLN A 431 -8.57 -10.34 -20.93
C GLN A 431 -8.50 -9.88 -22.39
N SER A 432 -9.60 -9.33 -22.90
CA SER A 432 -9.73 -8.80 -24.25
C SER A 432 -10.81 -7.72 -24.28
N GLN A 433 -10.48 -6.55 -24.82
CA GLN A 433 -11.41 -5.40 -24.85
C GLN A 433 -12.60 -5.58 -25.82
N ASP A 434 -12.69 -6.74 -26.48
CA ASP A 434 -13.73 -7.06 -27.44
C ASP A 434 -15.02 -7.52 -26.74
N GLY A 435 -16.17 -7.10 -27.27
CA GLY A 435 -17.47 -7.50 -26.75
C GLY A 435 -17.91 -6.82 -25.45
N VAL A 436 -17.13 -5.90 -24.88
CA VAL A 436 -17.52 -5.11 -23.69
C VAL A 436 -18.84 -4.38 -23.92
N GLN A 437 -18.99 -3.70 -25.06
CA GLN A 437 -20.23 -2.98 -25.41
C GLN A 437 -21.44 -3.92 -25.49
N SER A 438 -21.26 -5.15 -25.99
CA SER A 438 -22.33 -6.16 -26.06
C SER A 438 -22.79 -6.55 -24.66
N VAL A 439 -21.86 -6.75 -23.73
CA VAL A 439 -22.17 -7.04 -22.32
C VAL A 439 -22.86 -5.85 -21.65
N VAL A 440 -22.39 -4.63 -21.89
CA VAL A 440 -23.01 -3.40 -21.35
C VAL A 440 -24.46 -3.28 -21.83
N ASN A 441 -24.72 -3.48 -23.13
CA ASN A 441 -26.07 -3.45 -23.69
C ASN A 441 -26.98 -4.52 -23.06
N ARG A 442 -26.47 -5.76 -22.91
CA ARG A 442 -27.21 -6.85 -22.27
C ARG A 442 -27.49 -6.57 -20.78
N ALA A 443 -26.55 -5.91 -20.09
CA ALA A 443 -26.72 -5.49 -18.71
C ALA A 443 -27.84 -4.45 -18.58
N LEU A 444 -27.88 -3.45 -19.46
CA LEU A 444 -28.92 -2.41 -19.46
C LEU A 444 -30.32 -2.98 -19.73
N LEU A 445 -30.44 -4.02 -20.56
CA LEU A 445 -31.70 -4.75 -20.76
C LEU A 445 -32.15 -5.54 -19.52
N SER A 446 -31.20 -6.00 -18.70
CA SER A 446 -31.48 -6.85 -17.53
C SER A 446 -31.62 -6.06 -16.23
N LEU A 447 -30.94 -4.93 -16.12
CA LEU A 447 -30.91 -4.10 -14.92
C LEU A 447 -32.15 -3.20 -14.84
N PRO A 448 -32.70 -2.97 -13.63
CA PRO A 448 -33.73 -1.96 -13.43
C PRO A 448 -33.24 -0.55 -13.81
N PRO A 449 -34.11 0.32 -14.35
CA PRO A 449 -33.74 1.67 -14.84
C PRO A 449 -33.02 2.54 -13.79
N HIS A 450 -33.45 2.48 -12.53
CA HIS A 450 -32.83 3.25 -11.44
C HIS A 450 -31.35 2.88 -11.17
N LYS A 451 -30.89 1.72 -11.67
CA LYS A 451 -29.48 1.29 -11.57
C LYS A 451 -28.66 1.65 -12.79
N HIS A 452 -29.27 2.09 -13.90
CA HIS A 452 -28.57 2.33 -15.17
C HIS A 452 -27.50 3.40 -15.04
N ILE A 453 -27.81 4.55 -14.44
CA ILE A 453 -26.84 5.64 -14.30
C ILE A 453 -25.65 5.20 -13.43
N LYS A 454 -25.91 4.49 -12.34
CA LYS A 454 -24.85 3.91 -11.49
C LYS A 454 -24.01 2.91 -12.28
N PHE A 455 -24.64 2.03 -13.04
CA PHE A 455 -23.93 1.02 -13.82
C PHE A 455 -23.07 1.64 -14.94
N ILE A 456 -23.61 2.60 -15.71
CA ILE A 456 -22.90 3.25 -16.81
C ILE A 456 -21.74 4.08 -16.28
N SER A 457 -21.93 4.86 -15.20
CA SER A 457 -20.83 5.62 -14.58
C SER A 457 -19.71 4.73 -14.05
N GLN A 458 -20.03 3.60 -13.39
CA GLN A 458 -19.01 2.64 -12.98
C GLN A 458 -18.32 1.96 -14.15
N THR A 459 -19.06 1.64 -15.21
CA THR A 459 -18.50 1.08 -16.45
C THR A 459 -17.52 2.07 -17.09
N ALA A 460 -17.88 3.35 -17.15
CA ALA A 460 -16.99 4.40 -17.65
C ALA A 460 -15.71 4.47 -16.83
N ILE A 461 -15.79 4.47 -15.49
CA ILE A 461 -14.61 4.46 -14.62
C ILE A 461 -13.72 3.23 -14.88
N LEU A 462 -14.32 2.05 -15.12
CA LEU A 462 -13.55 0.85 -15.47
C LEU A 462 -12.84 1.00 -16.82
N GLU A 463 -13.49 1.59 -17.83
CA GLU A 463 -12.86 1.92 -19.12
C GLU A 463 -11.68 2.91 -18.94
N PHE A 464 -11.80 3.91 -18.07
CA PHE A 464 -10.68 4.81 -17.74
C PHE A 464 -9.54 4.13 -16.97
N LYS A 465 -9.79 3.01 -16.28
CA LYS A 465 -8.78 2.33 -15.44
C LYS A 465 -8.05 1.23 -16.19
N CYS A 466 -8.79 0.44 -16.96
CA CYS A 466 -8.29 -0.79 -17.58
C CYS A 466 -8.57 -0.85 -19.09
N GLY A 467 -9.39 0.06 -19.62
CA GLY A 467 -9.86 0.05 -21.00
C GLY A 467 -9.31 1.22 -21.82
N VAL A 468 -10.12 1.70 -22.75
CA VAL A 468 -9.79 2.86 -23.59
C VAL A 468 -10.46 4.11 -23.01
N PRO A 469 -9.69 5.15 -22.64
CA PRO A 469 -10.25 6.40 -22.11
C PRO A 469 -11.38 6.99 -22.97
N ASP A 470 -11.25 6.95 -24.29
CA ASP A 470 -12.26 7.49 -25.21
C ASP A 470 -13.62 6.77 -25.15
N ARG A 471 -13.63 5.48 -24.82
CA ARG A 471 -14.88 4.74 -24.55
C ARG A 471 -15.51 5.24 -23.24
N GLY A 472 -14.69 5.44 -22.21
CA GLY A 472 -15.10 6.05 -20.95
C GLY A 472 -15.68 7.46 -21.13
N ARG A 473 -15.00 8.32 -21.91
CA ARG A 473 -15.47 9.66 -22.31
C ARG A 473 -16.82 9.56 -22.99
N SER A 474 -16.94 8.70 -24.00
CA SER A 474 -18.19 8.50 -24.74
C SER A 474 -19.37 8.12 -23.83
N LEU A 475 -19.13 7.29 -22.81
CA LEU A 475 -20.16 6.93 -21.81
C LEU A 475 -20.55 8.12 -20.92
N PHE A 476 -19.58 8.91 -20.43
CA PHE A 476 -19.90 10.13 -19.66
C PHE A 476 -20.59 11.19 -20.52
N GLU A 477 -20.12 11.45 -21.73
CA GLU A 477 -20.74 12.39 -22.67
C GLU A 477 -22.20 12.01 -22.97
N LYS A 478 -22.48 10.72 -23.15
CA LYS A 478 -23.86 10.24 -23.33
C LYS A 478 -24.72 10.54 -22.10
N MET A 479 -24.23 10.23 -20.90
CA MET A 479 -24.98 10.52 -19.66
C MET A 479 -25.16 12.02 -19.41
N LEU A 480 -24.16 12.84 -19.71
CA LEU A 480 -24.22 14.29 -19.52
C LEU A 480 -25.11 14.97 -20.56
N ARG A 481 -25.27 14.38 -21.76
CA ARG A 481 -26.27 14.81 -22.73
C ARG A 481 -27.69 14.58 -22.23
N GLU A 482 -27.95 13.44 -21.59
CA GLU A 482 -29.25 13.10 -21.02
C GLU A 482 -29.53 13.85 -19.70
N TYR A 483 -28.50 14.05 -18.86
CA TYR A 483 -28.59 14.62 -17.53
C TYR A 483 -27.56 15.75 -17.29
N PRO A 484 -27.64 16.88 -18.01
CA PRO A 484 -26.61 17.93 -17.96
C PRO A 484 -26.48 18.60 -16.60
N LYS A 485 -27.54 18.61 -15.78
CA LYS A 485 -27.53 19.25 -14.45
C LYS A 485 -27.04 18.32 -13.31
N ARG A 486 -26.63 17.08 -13.61
CA ARG A 486 -26.08 16.14 -12.62
C ARG A 486 -24.60 16.43 -12.34
N THR A 487 -24.36 17.30 -11.37
CA THR A 487 -23.00 17.72 -10.98
C THR A 487 -22.15 16.61 -10.39
N ASP A 488 -22.76 15.55 -9.87
CA ASP A 488 -22.09 14.33 -9.45
C ASP A 488 -21.38 13.63 -10.63
N LEU A 489 -22.07 13.51 -11.77
CA LEU A 489 -21.47 12.93 -12.98
C LEU A 489 -20.33 13.78 -13.53
N TRP A 490 -20.51 15.12 -13.54
CA TRP A 490 -19.43 16.05 -13.90
C TRP A 490 -18.23 15.89 -12.99
N SER A 491 -18.44 15.81 -11.67
CA SER A 491 -17.35 15.64 -10.70
C SER A 491 -16.56 14.38 -10.99
N VAL A 492 -17.23 13.23 -11.13
CA VAL A 492 -16.57 11.94 -11.36
C VAL A 492 -15.84 11.93 -12.70
N TYR A 493 -16.43 12.51 -13.75
CA TYR A 493 -15.78 12.60 -15.05
C TYR A 493 -14.51 13.46 -14.99
N LEU A 494 -14.60 14.65 -14.37
CA LEU A 494 -13.44 15.51 -14.12
C LEU A 494 -12.36 14.79 -13.31
N ASP A 495 -12.72 14.01 -12.28
CA ASP A 495 -11.75 13.23 -11.50
C ASP A 495 -11.03 12.17 -12.35
N GLN A 496 -11.73 11.56 -13.33
CA GLN A 496 -11.09 10.61 -14.24
C GLN A 496 -10.15 11.30 -15.23
N GLU A 497 -10.51 12.46 -15.79
CA GLU A 497 -9.64 13.21 -16.70
C GLU A 497 -8.43 13.81 -15.98
N ILE A 498 -8.60 14.34 -14.75
CA ILE A 498 -7.49 14.82 -13.92
C ILE A 498 -6.47 13.72 -13.66
N ARG A 499 -6.92 12.47 -13.51
CA ARG A 499 -6.03 11.31 -13.36
C ARG A 499 -5.23 10.98 -14.63
N LEU A 500 -5.75 11.30 -15.82
CA LEU A 500 -5.01 11.16 -17.08
C LEU A 500 -4.03 12.31 -17.31
N GLY A 501 -4.34 13.51 -16.80
CA GLY A 501 -3.43 14.65 -16.79
C GLY A 501 -3.38 15.49 -18.07
N ASP A 502 -4.33 15.32 -18.98
CA ASP A 502 -4.45 16.15 -20.19
C ASP A 502 -5.05 17.52 -19.84
N ALA A 503 -4.18 18.52 -19.66
CA ALA A 503 -4.58 19.84 -19.20
C ALA A 503 -5.56 20.55 -20.15
N GLU A 504 -5.46 20.34 -21.47
CA GLU A 504 -6.35 20.98 -22.44
C GLU A 504 -7.76 20.39 -22.33
N VAL A 505 -7.85 19.06 -22.27
CA VAL A 505 -9.14 18.35 -22.11
C VAL A 505 -9.79 18.69 -20.77
N ILE A 506 -9.01 18.68 -19.68
CA ILE A 506 -9.52 18.99 -18.33
C ILE A 506 -10.06 20.43 -18.28
N ARG A 507 -9.31 21.39 -18.80
CA ARG A 507 -9.74 22.81 -18.84
C ARG A 507 -10.98 22.98 -19.71
N ALA A 508 -11.02 22.40 -20.91
CA ALA A 508 -12.21 22.44 -21.76
C ALA A 508 -13.43 21.82 -21.06
N LEU A 509 -13.24 20.75 -20.30
CA LEU A 509 -14.30 20.11 -19.54
C LEU A 509 -14.81 20.98 -18.39
N PHE A 510 -13.92 21.65 -17.65
CA PHE A 510 -14.29 22.62 -16.62
C PHE A 510 -15.04 23.81 -17.22
N GLU A 511 -14.55 24.39 -18.31
CA GLU A 511 -15.19 25.50 -19.03
C GLU A 511 -16.61 25.14 -19.46
N ARG A 512 -16.81 23.92 -19.98
CA ARG A 512 -18.14 23.43 -20.31
C ARG A 512 -19.02 23.23 -19.07
N ALA A 513 -18.46 22.72 -17.96
CA ALA A 513 -19.21 22.53 -16.72
C ALA A 513 -19.68 23.87 -16.12
N ILE A 514 -18.88 24.94 -16.23
CA ILE A 514 -19.21 26.26 -15.67
C ILE A 514 -20.12 27.11 -16.57
N THR A 515 -20.42 26.68 -17.79
CA THR A 515 -21.42 27.37 -18.65
C THR A 515 -22.84 26.86 -18.40
N LEU A 516 -23.00 25.85 -17.53
CA LEU A 516 -24.29 25.30 -17.20
C LEU A 516 -25.08 26.21 -16.26
N ASN A 517 -26.40 26.30 -16.51
CA ASN A 517 -27.31 26.93 -15.57
C ASN A 517 -27.63 25.98 -14.40
N LEU A 518 -26.87 26.15 -13.31
CA LEU A 518 -26.95 25.37 -12.07
C LEU A 518 -27.32 26.27 -10.88
N PRO A 519 -27.81 25.71 -9.76
CA PRO A 519 -27.97 26.45 -8.50
C PRO A 519 -26.61 26.93 -7.93
N PRO A 520 -26.55 28.08 -7.24
CA PRO A 520 -25.29 28.65 -6.74
C PRO A 520 -24.44 27.70 -5.89
N LYS A 521 -25.07 26.87 -5.05
CA LYS A 521 -24.35 25.88 -4.23
C LYS A 521 -23.59 24.85 -5.07
N LYS A 522 -24.23 24.32 -6.12
CA LYS A 522 -23.64 23.34 -7.04
C LYS A 522 -22.57 23.98 -7.92
N MET A 523 -22.81 25.22 -8.32
CA MET A 523 -21.85 25.98 -9.11
C MET A 523 -20.58 26.33 -8.32
N LYS A 524 -20.74 26.74 -7.06
CA LYS A 524 -19.64 26.97 -6.12
C LYS A 524 -18.75 25.73 -5.97
N PHE A 525 -19.34 24.54 -5.93
CA PHE A 525 -18.59 23.29 -5.89
C PHE A 525 -17.70 23.11 -7.12
N LEU A 526 -18.23 23.34 -8.33
CA LEU A 526 -17.46 23.23 -9.59
C LEU A 526 -16.34 24.28 -9.66
N PHE A 527 -16.63 25.54 -9.31
CA PHE A 527 -15.60 26.59 -9.27
C PHE A 527 -14.50 26.28 -8.26
N LYS A 528 -14.86 25.80 -7.07
CA LYS A 528 -13.87 25.40 -6.04
C LYS A 528 -12.96 24.29 -6.58
N LYS A 529 -13.53 23.28 -7.23
CA LYS A 529 -12.77 22.17 -7.83
C LYS A 529 -11.84 22.65 -8.96
N TYR A 530 -12.31 23.57 -9.80
CA TYR A 530 -11.50 24.15 -10.86
C TYR A 530 -10.33 24.98 -10.30
N LEU A 531 -10.58 25.79 -9.27
CA LEU A 531 -9.52 26.53 -8.57
C LEU A 531 -8.51 25.62 -7.89
N GLU A 532 -8.97 24.54 -7.25
CA GLU A 532 -8.08 23.54 -6.65
C GLU A 532 -7.19 22.89 -7.72
N TYR A 533 -7.74 22.55 -8.88
CA TYR A 533 -6.99 22.01 -10.00
C TYR A 533 -5.93 23.00 -10.53
N GLU A 534 -6.29 24.24 -10.86
CA GLU A 534 -5.32 25.23 -11.36
C GLU A 534 -4.25 25.56 -10.31
N LYS A 535 -4.60 25.51 -9.02
CA LYS A 535 -3.63 25.64 -7.92
C LYS A 535 -2.61 24.50 -7.90
N THR A 536 -2.99 23.29 -8.29
CA THR A 536 -2.02 22.18 -8.40
C THR A 536 -1.04 22.38 -9.55
N LEU A 537 -1.43 23.10 -10.61
CA LEU A 537 -0.56 23.44 -11.73
C LEU A 537 0.30 24.70 -11.46
N GLY A 538 -0.15 25.59 -10.59
CA GLY A 538 0.56 26.83 -10.24
C GLY A 538 0.40 27.96 -11.27
N ASP A 539 -0.69 27.96 -12.03
CA ASP A 539 -1.00 28.96 -13.06
C ASP A 539 -1.82 30.13 -12.44
N ASP A 540 -1.11 31.17 -11.97
CA ASP A 540 -1.72 32.31 -11.27
C ASP A 540 -2.71 33.10 -12.15
N ASP A 541 -2.38 33.31 -13.42
CA ASP A 541 -3.22 34.03 -14.38
C ASP A 541 -4.56 33.31 -14.60
N ARG A 542 -4.51 31.98 -14.72
CA ARG A 542 -5.73 31.17 -14.87
C ARG A 542 -6.54 31.11 -13.58
N MET A 543 -5.89 31.03 -12.42
CA MET A 543 -6.60 31.09 -11.15
C MET A 543 -7.39 32.40 -10.99
N GLU A 544 -6.80 33.53 -11.38
CA GLU A 544 -7.49 34.83 -11.39
C GLU A 544 -8.64 34.86 -12.40
N ALA A 545 -8.44 34.30 -13.60
CA ALA A 545 -9.50 34.19 -14.60
C ALA A 545 -10.70 33.37 -14.08
N VAL A 546 -10.46 32.25 -13.39
CA VAL A 546 -11.52 31.43 -12.79
C VAL A 546 -12.24 32.17 -11.66
N LYS A 547 -11.51 32.90 -10.80
CA LYS A 547 -12.14 33.74 -9.76
C LYS A 547 -13.04 34.81 -10.37
N ARG A 548 -12.59 35.48 -11.43
CA ARG A 548 -13.39 36.48 -12.15
C ARG A 548 -14.68 35.88 -12.70
N LYS A 549 -14.60 34.74 -13.39
CA LYS A 549 -15.80 34.01 -13.88
C LYS A 549 -16.76 33.63 -12.75
N ALA A 550 -16.23 33.26 -11.58
CA ALA A 550 -17.06 32.97 -10.42
C ALA A 550 -17.78 34.21 -9.89
N MET A 551 -17.13 35.38 -9.89
CA MET A 551 -17.75 36.66 -9.50
C MET A 551 -18.84 37.08 -10.50
N GLU A 552 -18.55 37.02 -11.81
CA GLU A 552 -19.53 37.30 -12.88
C GLU A 552 -20.78 36.41 -12.77
N TYR A 553 -20.58 35.12 -12.44
CA TYR A 553 -21.70 34.20 -12.20
C TYR A 553 -22.53 34.59 -10.97
N VAL A 554 -21.91 35.04 -9.88
CA VAL A 554 -22.63 35.49 -8.68
C VAL A 554 -23.41 36.78 -8.97
N GLU A 555 -22.82 37.72 -9.70
CA GLU A 555 -23.48 38.97 -10.09
C GLU A 555 -24.69 38.70 -11.00
N SER A 556 -24.55 37.84 -12.00
CA SER A 556 -25.64 37.46 -12.91
C SER A 556 -26.74 36.60 -12.26
N THR A 557 -26.51 36.02 -11.09
CA THR A 557 -27.53 35.28 -10.34
C THR A 557 -28.22 36.12 -9.26
N LEU A 558 -27.67 37.29 -8.93
CA LEU A 558 -28.25 38.27 -8.00
C LEU A 558 -29.07 39.36 -8.72
N ALA A 559 -28.75 39.63 -9.99
CA ALA A 559 -29.55 40.44 -10.91
C ALA A 559 -30.77 39.66 -11.42
#